data_AF-A0A0Q4JG23-F1
#
_entry.id   AF-A0A0Q4JG23-F1
#
_cell.length_a   1.000
_cell.length_b   1.000
_cell.length_c   1.000
_cell.angle_alpha   90.00
_cell.angle_beta   90.00
_cell.angle_gamma   90.00
#
_symmetry.space_group_name_H-M   'P 1'
#
loop_
_entity.id
_entity.type
_entity.pdbx_description
1 polymer ?
#
loop_
_entity_poly.entity_id
_entity_poly.type
_entity_poly.pdbx_seq_one_letter_code
_entity_poly.pdbx_strand_id
1 'polypeptide(L)'
;MPIEMPRMMGLQTAYEILGGKKALADALGVCVRSLNHKLNADRGVSNLDLFVTAKTLETRGTKMLEHAAKLRAVLADNQVARR
;
A
#
# COMPACT_ATOMS: atom_id res chain seq x y z
N MET A 1 -12.11 0.30 -21.76
CA MET A 1 -11.52 -1.01 -22.12
C MET A 1 -11.44 -1.88 -20.86
N PRO A 2 -11.78 -3.18 -20.93
CA PRO A 2 -11.84 -4.06 -19.77
C PRO A 2 -10.49 -4.28 -19.05
N ILE A 3 -9.35 -4.04 -19.70
CA ILE A 3 -7.99 -4.19 -19.11
C ILE A 3 -7.61 -3.03 -18.17
N GLU A 4 -8.15 -1.82 -18.40
CA GLU A 4 -7.88 -0.66 -17.55
C GLU A 4 -8.54 -0.78 -16.17
N MET A 5 -9.71 -1.42 -16.12
CA MET A 5 -10.51 -1.54 -14.87
C MET A 5 -9.77 -2.27 -13.74
N PRO A 6 -9.17 -3.46 -13.93
CA PRO A 6 -8.38 -4.12 -12.89
C PRO A 6 -7.20 -3.27 -12.39
N ARG A 7 -6.55 -2.53 -13.28
CA ARG A 7 -5.37 -1.72 -12.96
C ARG A 7 -5.75 -0.50 -12.11
N MET A 8 -6.85 0.16 -12.46
CA MET A 8 -7.40 1.27 -11.68
C MET A 8 -7.95 0.80 -10.33
N MET A 9 -8.68 -0.32 -10.30
CA MET A 9 -9.18 -0.91 -9.05
C MET A 9 -8.03 -1.28 -8.11
N GLY A 10 -6.93 -1.82 -8.65
CA GLY A 10 -5.72 -2.11 -7.86
C GLY A 10 -5.14 -0.86 -7.20
N LEU A 11 -5.03 0.25 -7.93
CA LEU A 11 -4.59 1.54 -7.36
C LEU A 11 -5.61 2.11 -6.36
N GLN A 12 -6.90 1.91 -6.61
CA GLN A 12 -7.98 2.38 -5.74
C GLN A 12 -7.88 1.72 -4.37
N THR A 13 -7.86 0.40 -4.32
CA THR A 13 -7.67 -0.35 -3.08
C THR A 13 -6.33 -0.04 -2.43
N ALA A 14 -5.26 0.14 -3.22
CA ALA A 14 -3.95 0.46 -2.68
C ALA A 14 -3.94 1.79 -1.90
N TYR A 15 -4.56 2.86 -2.40
CA TYR A 15 -4.58 4.11 -1.64
C TYR A 15 -5.39 3.97 -0.35
N GLU A 16 -6.45 3.17 -0.33
CA GLU A 16 -7.25 2.92 0.88
C GLU A 16 -6.39 2.23 1.95
N ILE A 17 -5.65 1.19 1.56
CA ILE A 17 -4.71 0.48 2.45
C ILE A 17 -3.57 1.41 2.90
N LEU A 18 -3.04 2.24 2.00
CA LEU A 18 -1.92 3.13 2.29
C LEU A 18 -2.31 4.35 3.16
N GLY A 19 -3.60 4.61 3.37
CA GLY A 19 -4.08 5.72 4.21
C GLY A 19 -4.40 7.00 3.43
N GLY A 20 -4.67 6.87 2.13
CA GLY A 20 -5.23 7.91 1.28
C GLY A 20 -4.44 8.15 0.00
N LYS A 21 -5.05 8.93 -0.91
CA LYS A 21 -4.48 9.27 -2.23
C LYS A 21 -3.11 9.96 -2.14
N LYS A 22 -2.87 10.76 -1.10
CA LYS A 22 -1.59 11.44 -0.90
C LYS A 22 -0.46 10.42 -0.69
N ALA A 23 -0.67 9.43 0.18
CA ALA A 23 0.33 8.40 0.46
C ALA A 23 0.69 7.58 -0.80
N LEU A 24 -0.29 7.24 -1.62
CA LEU A 24 -0.04 6.56 -2.90
C LEU A 24 0.66 7.48 -3.91
N ALA A 25 0.25 8.75 -4.01
CA ALA A 25 0.88 9.72 -4.91
C ALA A 25 2.36 9.93 -4.56
N ASP A 26 2.67 10.08 -3.27
CA ASP A 26 4.04 10.20 -2.76
C ASP A 26 4.86 8.95 -3.09
N ALA A 27 4.29 7.74 -2.92
CA ALA A 27 4.95 6.48 -3.27
C ALA A 27 5.24 6.35 -4.78
N LEU A 28 4.35 6.87 -5.62
CA LEU A 28 4.51 6.89 -7.08
C LEU A 28 5.38 8.05 -7.58
N GLY A 29 5.81 8.98 -6.71
CA GLY A 29 6.57 10.16 -7.10
C GLY A 29 5.79 11.14 -7.97
N VAL A 30 4.46 11.19 -7.83
CA VAL A 30 3.57 12.07 -8.61
C VAL A 30 2.71 12.94 -7.70
N CYS A 31 2.11 13.99 -8.26
CA CYS A 31 1.13 14.78 -7.52
C CYS A 31 -0.25 14.07 -7.48
N VAL A 32 -1.06 14.37 -6.47
CA VAL A 32 -2.43 13.82 -6.31
C VAL A 32 -3.31 14.08 -7.54
N ARG A 33 -3.13 15.23 -8.22
CA ARG A 33 -3.82 15.52 -9.48
C ARG A 33 -3.48 14.50 -10.56
N SER A 34 -2.20 14.16 -10.71
CA SER A 34 -1.76 13.16 -11.68
C SER A 34 -2.27 11.78 -11.32
N LEU A 35 -2.34 11.43 -10.03
CA LEU A 35 -2.95 10.17 -9.58
C LEU A 35 -4.45 10.12 -9.92
N ASN A 36 -5.19 11.21 -9.74
CA ASN A 36 -6.62 11.25 -10.10
C ASN A 36 -6.85 11.00 -11.59
N HIS A 37 -6.01 11.53 -12.48
CA HIS A 37 -6.11 11.22 -13.91
C HIS A 37 -5.88 9.73 -14.22
N LYS A 38 -5.07 9.02 -13.42
CA LYS A 38 -4.90 7.56 -13.56
C LYS A 38 -6.13 6.81 -13.05
N LEU A 39 -6.70 7.23 -11.93
CA LEU A 39 -7.89 6.61 -11.33
C LEU A 39 -9.17 6.86 -12.14
N ASN A 40 -9.25 7.98 -12.87
CA ASN A 40 -10.38 8.35 -13.72
C ASN A 40 -10.30 7.79 -15.15
N ALA A 41 -9.28 6.98 -15.46
CA ALA A 41 -8.98 6.48 -16.80
C ALA A 41 -8.55 7.54 -17.85
N ASP A 42 -8.28 8.80 -17.45
CA ASP A 42 -7.92 9.88 -18.38
C ASP A 42 -6.55 9.65 -19.04
N ARG A 43 -5.59 9.02 -18.34
CA ARG A 43 -4.21 8.80 -18.82
C ARG A 43 -3.74 7.35 -18.77
N GLY A 44 -4.62 6.45 -18.35
CA GLY A 44 -4.32 5.04 -18.11
C GLY A 44 -3.31 4.80 -16.99
N VAL A 45 -3.20 3.53 -16.58
CA VAL A 45 -2.27 3.09 -15.53
C VAL A 45 -1.06 2.42 -16.18
N SER A 46 0.17 2.75 -15.81
CA SER A 46 1.36 2.09 -16.39
C SER A 46 1.73 0.81 -15.64
N ASN A 47 2.52 -0.08 -16.26
CA ASN A 47 3.07 -1.25 -15.57
C ASN A 47 3.98 -0.85 -14.41
N LEU A 48 4.70 0.26 -14.56
CA LEU A 48 5.55 0.81 -13.51
C LEU A 48 4.72 1.22 -12.29
N ASP A 49 3.57 1.86 -12.51
CA ASP A 49 2.65 2.23 -11.42
C ASP A 49 2.21 1.01 -10.61
N LEU A 50 1.85 -0.08 -11.29
CA LEU A 50 1.46 -1.32 -10.64
C LEU A 50 2.62 -1.92 -9.86
N PHE A 51 3.82 -1.97 -10.44
CA PHE A 51 5.00 -2.51 -9.80
C PHE A 51 5.38 -1.73 -8.54
N VAL A 52 5.45 -0.39 -8.62
CA VAL A 52 5.78 0.47 -7.49
C VAL A 52 4.72 0.37 -6.39
N THR A 53 3.44 0.34 -6.78
CA THR A 53 2.33 0.19 -5.83
C THR A 53 2.43 -1.15 -5.09
N ALA A 54 2.65 -2.25 -5.81
CA ALA A 54 2.82 -3.57 -5.21
C ALA A 54 4.00 -3.60 -4.22
N LYS A 55 5.17 -3.09 -4.61
CA LYS A 55 6.35 -3.00 -3.73
C LYS A 55 6.10 -2.16 -2.48
N THR A 56 5.35 -1.07 -2.62
CA THR A 56 4.97 -0.21 -1.50
C THR A 56 4.06 -0.95 -0.51
N LEU A 57 3.07 -1.70 -1.02
CA LEU A 57 2.17 -2.51 -0.20
C LEU A 57 2.93 -3.64 0.51
N GLU A 58 3.81 -4.35 -0.19
CA GLU A 58 4.68 -5.37 0.40
C GLU A 58 5.51 -4.79 1.56
N THR A 59 6.15 -3.65 1.34
CA THR A 59 6.98 -2.97 2.36
C THR A 59 6.16 -2.54 3.58
N ARG A 60 4.92 -2.08 3.38
CA ARG A 60 4.02 -1.77 4.50
C ARG A 60 3.60 -3.04 5.24
N GLY A 61 3.26 -4.09 4.51
CA GLY A 61 2.88 -5.38 5.07
C GLY A 61 3.97 -6.01 5.92
N THR A 62 5.22 -6.02 5.45
CA THR A 62 6.37 -6.54 6.22
C THR A 62 6.55 -5.78 7.52
N LYS A 63 6.52 -4.44 7.48
CA LYS A 63 6.59 -3.61 8.70
C LYS A 63 5.48 -3.92 9.70
N MET A 64 4.25 -4.16 9.23
CA MET A 64 3.13 -4.54 10.10
C MET A 64 3.36 -5.91 10.75
N LEU A 65 3.86 -6.89 9.99
CA LEU A 65 4.17 -8.22 10.51
C LEU A 65 5.33 -8.19 11.52
N GLU A 66 6.39 -7.43 11.23
CA GLU A 66 7.49 -7.20 12.16
C GLU A 66 7.01 -6.59 13.48
N HIS A 67 6.15 -5.57 13.41
CA HIS A 67 5.60 -4.93 14.60
C HIS A 67 4.72 -5.91 15.39
N ALA A 68 3.87 -6.70 14.71
CA ALA A 68 3.07 -7.73 15.36
C ALA A 68 3.95 -8.80 16.04
N ALA A 69 5.07 -9.20 15.42
CA ALA A 69 6.03 -10.13 16.02
C ALA A 69 6.65 -9.55 17.31
N LYS A 70 7.06 -8.27 17.29
CA LYS A 70 7.57 -7.57 18.49
C LYS A 70 6.56 -7.57 19.63
N LEU A 71 5.29 -7.27 19.34
CA LEU A 71 4.23 -7.29 20.37
C LEU A 71 4.03 -8.69 20.97
N ARG A 72 4.10 -9.75 20.15
CA ARG A 72 4.00 -11.13 20.65
C ARG A 72 5.20 -11.52 21.52
N ALA A 73 6.40 -11.07 21.17
CA ALA A 73 7.60 -11.29 21.99
C ALA A 73 7.45 -10.64 23.38
N VAL A 74 6.97 -9.39 23.45
CA VAL A 74 6.70 -8.70 24.73
C VAL A 74 5.70 -9.47 25.60
N LEU A 75 4.67 -10.08 25.00
CA LEU A 75 3.72 -10.91 25.73
C LEU A 75 4.37 -12.19 26.27
N ALA A 76 5.23 -12.85 25.50
CA ALA A 76 5.93 -14.05 25.92
C ALA A 76 6.89 -13.77 27.08
N ASP A 77 7.68 -12.70 27.01
CA ASP A 77 8.64 -12.30 28.06
C ASP A 77 7.92 -12.00 29.38
N ASN A 78 6.77 -11.31 29.31
CA ASN A 78 5.94 -11.01 30.49
C ASN A 78 5.35 -12.28 31.14
N GLN A 79 5.13 -13.36 30.40
CA GLN A 79 4.65 -14.62 30.96
C GLN A 79 5.77 -15.38 31.68
N VAL A 80 7.02 -15.28 31.19
CA VAL A 80 8.19 -15.87 31.85
C VAL A 80 8.51 -15.13 33.15
N ALA A 81 8.46 -13.79 33.15
CA ALA A 81 8.76 -12.98 34.34
C ALA A 81 7.74 -13.10 35.49
N ARG A 82 6.55 -13.66 35.23
CA ARG A 82 5.48 -13.88 36.23
C ARG A 82 5.44 -15.30 36.79
N ARG A 83 6.32 -16.19 36.36
CA ARG A 83 6.49 -17.55 36.87
C ARG A 83 7.71 -17.63 37.77
#